data_AF-A0A523TST6-F1
#
_entry.id   AF-A0A523TST6-F1
#
_cell.length_a   1.000
_cell.length_b   1.000
_cell.length_c   1.000
_cell.angle_alpha   90.00
_cell.angle_beta   90.00
_cell.angle_gamma   90.00
#
_symmetry.space_group_name_H-M   'P 1'
#
loop_
_entity.id
_entity.type
_entity.pdbx_description
1 polymer ?
#
loop_
_entity_poly.entity_id
_entity_poly.type
_entity_poly.pdbx_seq_one_letter_code
_entity_poly.pdbx_strand_id
1 'polypeptide(L)'
;MVKAKPGKIAFVKELVKFGEEKLSLNFAGSFRKVDRKKKTANWLYVVHPDKLESALPNNETFLFFWDLGKARRKQTFYRKKGFHTYLYRAEAHGGGKCPITPMLLAATGARQGYVVLHEAWHSTCWSGGIRMPYALEEATGRVVGVMGAVMFAEKTGDVELIRECRNQARDWERFARFINRGAKALDKIYGKKPFAKERNVFFRKAREEADRLRDKTKSPWEKEELTREMNNALFFRYRDYTLHYPLALRIYKSSRTLVSAMNKYKHAARKGTLNMLMRME
;
A
#
# COMPACT_ATOMS: atom_id res chain seq x y z
N MET A 1 16.30 7.99 -21.94
CA MET A 1 15.62 6.69 -21.72
C MET A 1 16.52 5.84 -20.82
N VAL A 2 16.11 5.51 -19.61
CA VAL A 2 16.87 4.56 -18.77
C VAL A 2 16.65 3.16 -19.36
N LYS A 3 17.67 2.57 -19.98
CA LYS A 3 17.62 1.15 -20.36
C LYS A 3 17.54 0.34 -19.06
N ALA A 4 16.47 -0.43 -18.88
CA ALA A 4 16.36 -1.32 -17.75
C ALA A 4 17.52 -2.33 -17.79
N LYS A 5 18.26 -2.48 -16.68
CA LYS A 5 19.32 -3.49 -16.58
C LYS A 5 18.68 -4.89 -16.72
N PRO A 6 19.22 -5.79 -17.56
CA PRO A 6 18.67 -7.14 -17.77
C PRO A 6 18.34 -7.89 -16.47
N GLY A 7 19.15 -7.71 -15.42
CA GLY A 7 18.94 -8.33 -14.10
C GLY A 7 17.64 -7.92 -13.39
N LYS A 8 17.12 -6.70 -13.61
CA LYS A 8 15.89 -6.24 -12.94
C LYS A 8 14.62 -6.91 -13.48
N ILE A 9 14.60 -7.26 -14.77
CA ILE A 9 13.49 -8.00 -15.37
C ILE A 9 13.53 -9.47 -14.90
N ALA A 10 14.73 -10.06 -14.86
CA ALA A 10 14.91 -11.42 -14.34
C ALA A 10 14.45 -11.53 -12.88
N PHE A 11 14.82 -10.56 -12.03
CA PHE A 11 14.38 -10.48 -10.65
C PHE A 11 12.84 -10.50 -10.50
N VAL A 12 12.13 -9.69 -11.28
CA VAL A 12 10.65 -9.69 -11.25
C VAL A 12 10.09 -11.03 -11.69
N LYS A 13 10.67 -11.68 -12.72
CA LYS A 13 10.23 -13.01 -13.17
C LYS A 13 10.47 -14.09 -12.11
N GLU A 14 11.58 -14.03 -11.38
CA GLU A 14 11.88 -14.93 -10.26
C GLU A 14 10.91 -14.72 -9.09
N LEU A 15 10.56 -13.48 -8.77
CA LEU A 15 9.52 -13.16 -7.80
C LEU A 15 8.17 -13.76 -8.19
N VAL A 16 7.79 -13.66 -9.47
CA VAL A 16 6.54 -14.26 -9.96
C VAL A 16 6.59 -15.79 -9.80
N LYS A 17 7.68 -16.43 -10.25
CA LYS A 17 7.89 -17.88 -10.09
C LYS A 17 7.80 -18.29 -8.62
N PHE A 18 8.45 -17.54 -7.72
CA PHE A 18 8.38 -17.77 -6.28
C PHE A 18 6.96 -17.63 -5.73
N GLY A 19 6.23 -16.57 -6.11
CA GLY A 19 4.86 -16.36 -5.68
C GLY A 19 3.92 -17.50 -6.11
N GLU A 20 4.09 -18.00 -7.34
CA GLU A 20 3.30 -19.12 -7.87
C GLU A 20 3.66 -20.44 -7.16
N GLU A 21 4.94 -20.79 -7.09
CA GLU A 21 5.40 -22.10 -6.62
C GLU A 21 5.40 -22.23 -5.09
N LYS A 22 5.76 -21.15 -4.37
CA LYS A 22 5.97 -21.21 -2.91
C LYS A 22 4.83 -20.59 -2.11
N LEU A 23 4.11 -19.64 -2.70
CA LEU A 23 3.00 -18.95 -2.03
C LEU A 23 1.62 -19.33 -2.62
N SER A 24 1.58 -20.09 -3.70
CA SER A 24 0.33 -20.45 -4.42
C SER A 24 -0.49 -19.22 -4.79
N LEU A 25 0.19 -18.14 -5.19
CA LEU A 25 -0.44 -16.92 -5.69
C LEU A 25 -0.75 -17.07 -7.18
N ASN A 26 -1.92 -16.58 -7.59
CA ASN A 26 -2.30 -16.46 -8.99
C ASN A 26 -2.03 -15.02 -9.47
N PHE A 27 -1.17 -14.88 -10.47
CA PHE A 27 -0.82 -13.58 -11.04
C PHE A 27 -1.78 -13.09 -12.14
N ALA A 28 -2.69 -13.93 -12.63
CA ALA A 28 -3.64 -13.61 -13.71
C ALA A 28 -2.97 -12.93 -14.92
N GLY A 29 -1.80 -13.43 -15.33
CA GLY A 29 -1.00 -12.88 -16.43
C GLY A 29 -0.26 -11.57 -16.11
N SER A 30 -0.29 -11.09 -14.87
CA SER A 30 0.47 -9.91 -14.42
C SER A 30 1.97 -10.18 -14.41
N PHE A 31 2.73 -9.10 -14.63
CA PHE A 31 4.21 -9.05 -14.68
C PHE A 31 4.84 -10.01 -15.69
N ARG A 32 4.10 -10.35 -16.76
CA ARG A 32 4.62 -11.19 -17.87
C ARG A 32 5.27 -10.38 -18.98
N LYS A 33 4.84 -9.13 -19.17
CA LYS A 33 5.29 -8.25 -20.27
C LYS A 33 5.77 -6.92 -19.71
N VAL A 34 6.83 -6.37 -20.31
CA VAL A 34 7.32 -5.03 -20.03
C VAL A 34 6.55 -4.03 -20.89
N ASP A 35 6.00 -2.99 -20.28
CA ASP A 35 5.39 -1.87 -21.00
C ASP A 35 6.23 -0.61 -20.76
N ARG A 36 6.93 -0.15 -21.81
CA ARG A 36 7.78 1.05 -21.72
C ARG A 36 7.01 2.36 -21.91
N LYS A 37 5.78 2.30 -22.44
CA LYS A 37 4.94 3.49 -22.67
C LYS A 37 4.26 3.92 -21.38
N LYS A 38 3.78 2.95 -20.59
CA LYS A 38 3.18 3.19 -19.26
C LYS A 38 4.26 3.35 -18.19
N LYS A 39 4.66 4.61 -17.94
CA LYS A 39 5.75 4.92 -17.00
C LYS A 39 5.40 4.64 -15.54
N THR A 40 4.19 5.01 -15.11
CA THR A 40 3.71 4.89 -13.72
C THR A 40 2.19 4.93 -13.68
N ALA A 41 1.59 4.23 -12.72
CA ALA A 41 0.20 4.37 -12.34
C ALA A 41 0.06 5.55 -11.36
N ASN A 42 -0.84 6.49 -11.63
CA ASN A 42 -1.02 7.66 -10.76
C ASN A 42 -2.45 7.68 -10.20
N TRP A 43 -2.56 7.81 -8.88
CA TRP A 43 -3.84 7.90 -8.18
C TRP A 43 -3.93 9.21 -7.42
N LEU A 44 -4.95 10.00 -7.72
CA LEU A 44 -5.23 11.27 -7.06
C LEU A 44 -6.36 11.08 -6.05
N TYR A 45 -6.02 11.27 -4.79
CA TYR A 45 -6.96 11.31 -3.67
C TYR A 45 -7.34 12.76 -3.42
N VAL A 46 -8.63 13.00 -3.23
CA VAL A 46 -9.20 14.33 -2.96
C VAL A 46 -10.13 14.19 -1.79
N VAL A 47 -9.86 14.92 -0.71
CA VAL A 47 -10.48 14.71 0.59
C VAL A 47 -10.94 16.04 1.15
N HIS A 48 -12.09 16.01 1.80
CA HIS A 48 -12.64 17.17 2.50
C HIS A 48 -11.65 17.69 3.55
N PRO A 49 -11.54 19.02 3.75
CA PRO A 49 -10.61 19.59 4.76
C PRO A 49 -11.11 19.46 6.21
N ASP A 50 -12.37 19.06 6.39
CA ASP A 50 -13.10 19.01 7.66
C ASP A 50 -13.64 17.62 8.03
N LYS A 51 -13.32 16.59 7.23
CA LYS A 51 -13.64 15.18 7.51
C LYS A 51 -12.76 14.23 6.70
N LEU A 52 -12.56 13.00 7.18
CA LEU A 52 -11.81 11.96 6.48
C LEU A 52 -12.69 11.19 5.47
N GLU A 53 -13.23 11.94 4.52
CA GLU A 53 -14.10 11.44 3.45
C GLU A 53 -13.67 11.99 2.09
N SER A 54 -13.83 11.16 1.05
CA SER A 54 -13.56 11.58 -0.32
C SER A 54 -14.46 12.77 -0.70
N ALA A 55 -13.86 13.72 -1.42
CA ALA A 55 -14.56 14.84 -2.04
C ALA A 55 -14.76 14.63 -3.56
N LEU A 56 -14.51 13.42 -4.05
CA LEU A 56 -14.78 13.06 -5.44
C LEU A 56 -16.27 12.74 -5.65
N PRO A 57 -16.79 12.94 -6.88
CA PRO A 57 -18.15 12.53 -7.22
C PRO A 57 -18.39 11.04 -6.92
N ASN A 58 -19.64 10.69 -6.60
CA ASN A 58 -20.06 9.31 -6.29
C ASN A 58 -19.26 8.65 -5.16
N ASN A 59 -18.62 9.44 -4.29
CA ASN A 59 -17.74 8.96 -3.22
C ASN A 59 -16.61 8.06 -3.73
N GLU A 60 -16.13 8.28 -4.96
CA GLU A 60 -14.97 7.54 -5.49
C GLU A 60 -13.75 7.74 -4.58
N THR A 61 -12.99 6.67 -4.30
CA THR A 61 -11.82 6.76 -3.41
C THR A 61 -10.68 7.58 -4.03
N PHE A 62 -10.51 7.49 -5.36
CA PHE A 62 -9.44 8.16 -6.10
C PHE A 62 -9.77 8.30 -7.59
N LEU A 63 -9.08 9.22 -8.26
CA LEU A 63 -9.03 9.29 -9.72
C LEU A 63 -7.74 8.64 -10.25
N PHE A 64 -7.84 7.83 -11.30
CA PHE A 64 -6.69 7.15 -11.91
C PHE A 64 -6.20 7.84 -13.20
N PHE A 65 -4.87 7.91 -13.36
CA PHE A 65 -4.23 8.47 -14.55
C PHE A 65 -2.95 7.71 -14.94
N TRP A 66 -2.79 7.46 -16.24
CA TRP A 66 -1.49 7.10 -16.82
C TRP A 66 -0.59 8.32 -17.08
N ASP A 67 -1.21 9.48 -17.32
CA ASP A 67 -0.53 10.73 -17.63
C ASP A 67 -0.37 11.58 -16.35
N LEU A 68 0.88 11.73 -15.89
CA LEU A 68 1.21 12.50 -14.70
C LEU A 68 0.90 14.00 -14.86
N GLY A 69 1.00 14.56 -16.07
CA GLY A 69 0.64 15.94 -16.34
C GLY A 69 -0.86 16.19 -16.17
N LYS A 70 -1.70 15.27 -16.68
CA LYS A 70 -3.15 15.30 -16.43
C LYS A 70 -3.47 15.17 -14.95
N ALA A 71 -2.82 14.24 -14.24
CA ALA A 71 -3.02 14.05 -12.81
C ALA A 71 -2.66 15.31 -12.00
N ARG A 72 -1.53 15.97 -12.32
CA ARG A 72 -1.10 17.22 -11.68
C ARG A 72 -2.06 18.37 -11.95
N ARG A 73 -2.55 18.54 -13.18
CA ARG A 73 -3.56 19.56 -13.50
C ARG A 73 -4.83 19.35 -12.67
N LYS A 74 -5.30 18.10 -12.55
CA LYS A 74 -6.47 17.77 -11.74
C LYS A 74 -6.22 17.98 -10.23
N GLN A 75 -5.02 17.68 -9.74
CA GLN A 75 -4.62 17.97 -8.36
C GLN A 75 -4.67 19.47 -8.07
N THR A 76 -4.07 20.30 -8.94
CA THR A 76 -4.10 21.76 -8.81
C THR A 76 -5.52 22.30 -8.83
N PHE A 77 -6.37 21.78 -9.71
CA PHE A 77 -7.79 22.15 -9.77
C PHE A 77 -8.50 21.94 -8.42
N TYR A 78 -8.34 20.78 -7.77
CA TYR A 78 -8.98 20.53 -6.47
C TYR A 78 -8.34 21.31 -5.32
N ARG A 79 -7.02 21.50 -5.33
CA ARG A 79 -6.35 22.37 -4.34
C ARG A 79 -6.86 23.80 -4.39
N LYS A 80 -7.06 24.37 -5.58
CA LYS A 80 -7.64 25.72 -5.75
C LYS A 80 -9.07 25.83 -5.20
N LYS A 81 -9.79 24.71 -5.06
CA LYS A 81 -11.11 24.64 -4.44
C LYS A 81 -11.07 24.40 -2.91
N GLY A 82 -9.89 24.40 -2.30
CA GLY A 82 -9.73 24.21 -0.86
C GLY A 82 -9.72 22.76 -0.37
N PHE A 83 -9.67 21.77 -1.27
CA PHE A 83 -9.58 20.36 -0.88
C PHE A 83 -8.16 19.95 -0.53
N HIS A 84 -8.03 19.03 0.43
CA HIS A 84 -6.78 18.31 0.63
C HIS A 84 -6.60 17.29 -0.49
N THR A 85 -5.37 17.17 -1.00
CA THR A 85 -5.07 16.25 -2.10
C THR A 85 -3.78 15.50 -1.87
N TYR A 86 -3.74 14.28 -2.38
CA TYR A 86 -2.55 13.43 -2.35
C TYR A 86 -2.43 12.70 -3.69
N LEU A 87 -1.32 12.93 -4.40
CA LEU A 87 -1.05 12.30 -5.69
C LEU A 87 -0.05 11.16 -5.50
N TYR A 88 -0.58 9.95 -5.45
CA TYR A 88 0.18 8.72 -5.33
C TYR A 88 0.74 8.32 -6.71
N ARG A 89 2.03 8.00 -6.76
CA ARG A 89 2.68 7.43 -7.93
C ARG A 89 3.08 6.00 -7.59
N ALA A 90 2.69 5.05 -8.42
CA ALA A 90 2.90 3.65 -8.13
C ALA A 90 3.58 2.91 -9.26
N GLU A 91 4.20 1.82 -8.83
CA GLU A 91 4.97 0.89 -9.63
C GLU A 91 4.07 -0.05 -10.44
N ALA A 92 2.87 -0.35 -9.95
CA ALA A 92 1.92 -1.28 -10.52
C ALA A 92 0.48 -0.83 -10.29
N HIS A 93 -0.47 -1.55 -10.88
CA HIS A 93 -1.90 -1.41 -10.60
C HIS A 93 -2.56 -2.79 -10.49
N GLY A 94 -3.64 -2.88 -9.73
CA GLY A 94 -4.46 -4.10 -9.65
C GLY A 94 -5.26 -4.38 -10.94
N GLY A 95 -5.87 -5.56 -11.00
CA GLY A 95 -6.83 -5.92 -12.07
C GLY A 95 -6.36 -6.93 -13.12
N GLY A 96 -5.30 -7.71 -12.85
CA GLY A 96 -4.77 -8.72 -13.77
C GLY A 96 -4.03 -8.13 -14.97
N LYS A 97 -3.17 -8.93 -15.60
CA LYS A 97 -2.31 -8.51 -16.74
C LYS A 97 -1.54 -7.20 -16.50
N CYS A 98 -1.24 -6.84 -15.24
CA CYS A 98 -0.45 -5.65 -14.92
C CYS A 98 0.93 -5.75 -15.59
N PRO A 99 1.38 -4.75 -16.37
CA PRO A 99 2.68 -4.82 -16.99
C PRO A 99 3.82 -4.56 -15.98
N ILE A 100 5.03 -4.96 -16.34
CA ILE A 100 6.26 -4.48 -15.69
C ILE A 100 6.52 -3.06 -16.19
N THR A 101 6.35 -2.06 -15.33
CA THR A 101 6.56 -0.64 -15.68
C THR A 101 8.02 -0.21 -15.44
N PRO A 102 8.47 0.90 -16.07
CA PRO A 102 9.77 1.50 -15.74
C PRO A 102 9.90 1.90 -14.27
N MET A 103 8.82 2.33 -13.62
CA MET A 103 8.84 2.69 -12.20
C MET A 103 9.06 1.46 -11.31
N LEU A 104 8.43 0.32 -11.64
CA LEU A 104 8.72 -0.95 -10.94
C LEU A 104 10.18 -1.37 -11.13
N LEU A 105 10.75 -1.19 -12.32
CA LEU A 105 12.15 -1.57 -12.59
C LEU A 105 13.17 -0.66 -11.90
N ALA A 106 12.81 0.60 -11.63
CA ALA A 106 13.62 1.56 -10.90
C ALA A 106 13.53 1.38 -9.37
N ALA A 107 12.51 0.67 -8.88
CA ALA A 107 12.33 0.43 -7.46
C ALA A 107 13.44 -0.48 -6.88
N THR A 108 13.62 -0.36 -5.56
CA THR A 108 14.56 -1.19 -4.80
C THR A 108 14.09 -2.65 -4.74
N GLY A 109 14.97 -3.59 -4.38
CA GLY A 109 14.64 -5.02 -4.38
C GLY A 109 13.49 -5.35 -3.44
N ALA A 110 13.51 -4.79 -2.23
CA ALA A 110 12.43 -4.95 -1.26
C ALA A 110 11.09 -4.40 -1.79
N ARG A 111 11.11 -3.21 -2.38
CA ARG A 111 9.91 -2.58 -2.96
C ARG A 111 9.36 -3.38 -4.14
N GLN A 112 10.22 -3.91 -5.01
CA GLN A 112 9.83 -4.81 -6.08
C GLN A 112 9.14 -6.08 -5.52
N GLY A 113 9.76 -6.72 -4.52
CA GLY A 113 9.19 -7.90 -3.85
C GLY A 113 7.82 -7.61 -3.25
N TYR A 114 7.70 -6.51 -2.50
CA TYR A 114 6.43 -6.08 -1.93
C TYR A 114 5.35 -5.89 -3.01
N VAL A 115 5.60 -5.05 -4.02
CA VAL A 115 4.58 -4.69 -5.02
C VAL A 115 4.14 -5.92 -5.81
N VAL A 116 5.09 -6.72 -6.31
CA VAL A 116 4.79 -7.87 -7.16
C VAL A 116 3.92 -8.89 -6.43
N LEU A 117 4.23 -9.20 -5.16
CA LEU A 117 3.49 -10.17 -4.37
C LEU A 117 2.17 -9.61 -3.83
N HIS A 118 2.09 -8.31 -3.54
CA HIS A 118 0.86 -7.61 -3.16
C HIS A 118 -0.17 -7.63 -4.29
N GLU A 119 0.21 -7.27 -5.52
CA GLU A 119 -0.73 -7.31 -6.65
C GLU A 119 -1.17 -8.74 -7.02
N ALA A 120 -0.30 -9.72 -6.78
CA ALA A 120 -0.64 -11.14 -6.93
C ALA A 120 -1.67 -11.60 -5.90
N TRP A 121 -1.67 -11.02 -4.68
CA TRP A 121 -2.71 -11.29 -3.69
C TRP A 121 -4.08 -10.83 -4.18
N HIS A 122 -4.19 -9.60 -4.69
CA HIS A 122 -5.44 -9.10 -5.29
C HIS A 122 -5.92 -10.00 -6.43
N SER A 123 -5.00 -10.37 -7.34
CA SER A 123 -5.29 -11.26 -8.46
C SER A 123 -5.76 -12.65 -7.99
N THR A 124 -5.17 -13.16 -6.91
CA THR A 124 -5.56 -14.43 -6.27
C THR A 124 -6.96 -14.34 -5.66
N CYS A 125 -7.27 -13.23 -4.99
CA CYS A 125 -8.57 -13.04 -4.37
C CYS A 125 -9.67 -12.98 -5.44
N TRP A 126 -9.48 -12.12 -6.44
CA TRP A 126 -10.45 -11.93 -7.51
C TRP A 126 -10.68 -13.22 -8.31
N SER A 127 -9.60 -13.85 -8.79
CA SER A 127 -9.70 -15.09 -9.58
C SER A 127 -10.26 -16.27 -8.76
N GLY A 128 -10.12 -16.23 -7.43
CA GLY A 128 -10.62 -17.25 -6.52
C GLY A 128 -12.02 -16.98 -5.96
N GLY A 129 -12.70 -15.92 -6.42
CA GLY A 129 -14.02 -15.51 -5.91
C GLY A 129 -14.03 -15.07 -4.45
N ILE A 130 -12.87 -14.72 -3.89
CA ILE A 130 -12.70 -14.31 -2.50
C ILE A 130 -13.05 -12.84 -2.40
N ARG A 131 -14.13 -12.52 -1.69
CA ARG A 131 -14.55 -11.15 -1.42
C ARG A 131 -14.20 -10.77 0.02
N MET A 132 -13.48 -9.66 0.18
CA MET A 132 -13.17 -9.07 1.48
C MET A 132 -13.53 -7.58 1.47
N PRO A 133 -13.80 -6.98 2.63
CA PRO A 133 -13.81 -5.52 2.74
C PRO A 133 -12.48 -4.97 2.21
N TYR A 134 -12.53 -3.90 1.43
CA TYR A 134 -11.36 -3.35 0.74
C TYR A 134 -10.17 -3.08 1.67
N ALA A 135 -10.41 -2.46 2.83
CA ALA A 135 -9.36 -2.19 3.82
C ALA A 135 -8.72 -3.49 4.37
N LEU A 136 -9.49 -4.58 4.50
CA LEU A 136 -8.95 -5.86 4.93
C LEU A 136 -8.13 -6.51 3.80
N GLU A 137 -8.61 -6.45 2.56
CA GLU A 137 -7.87 -6.95 1.40
C GLU A 137 -6.52 -6.23 1.23
N GLU A 138 -6.51 -4.90 1.38
CA GLU A 138 -5.29 -4.09 1.29
C GLU A 138 -4.32 -4.36 2.44
N ALA A 139 -4.81 -4.44 3.68
CA ALA A 139 -3.99 -4.77 4.83
C ALA A 139 -3.37 -6.18 4.75
N THR A 140 -4.14 -7.17 4.28
CA THR A 140 -3.66 -8.54 4.08
C THR A 140 -2.70 -8.62 2.91
N GLY A 141 -2.99 -7.96 1.79
CA GLY A 141 -2.09 -7.81 0.66
C GLY A 141 -0.77 -7.15 1.06
N ARG A 142 -0.81 -6.18 1.98
CA ARG A 142 0.39 -5.55 2.51
C ARG A 142 1.25 -6.53 3.30
N VAL A 143 0.66 -7.38 4.14
CA VAL A 143 1.38 -8.46 4.84
C VAL A 143 1.95 -9.48 3.86
N VAL A 144 1.15 -9.94 2.89
CA VAL A 144 1.61 -10.88 1.83
C VAL A 144 2.79 -10.29 1.07
N GLY A 145 2.72 -9.03 0.68
CA GLY A 145 3.79 -8.34 0.00
C GLY A 145 5.08 -8.28 0.82
N VAL A 146 5.03 -7.68 2.02
CA VAL A 146 6.26 -7.44 2.81
C VAL A 146 6.85 -8.74 3.37
N MET A 147 6.03 -9.67 3.87
CA MET A 147 6.54 -10.94 4.41
C MET A 147 6.94 -11.92 3.31
N GLY A 148 6.22 -11.92 2.19
CA GLY A 148 6.61 -12.69 1.02
C GLY A 148 7.95 -12.22 0.44
N ALA A 149 8.21 -10.90 0.44
CA ALA A 149 9.49 -10.35 0.02
C ALA A 149 10.65 -10.75 0.95
N VAL A 150 10.41 -10.82 2.27
CA VAL A 150 11.38 -11.35 3.23
C VAL A 150 11.67 -12.83 2.94
N MET A 151 10.64 -13.66 2.79
CA MET A 151 10.81 -15.09 2.47
C MET A 151 11.54 -15.32 1.15
N PHE A 152 11.25 -14.50 0.13
CA PHE A 152 11.96 -14.56 -1.15
C PHE A 152 13.46 -14.23 -0.97
N ALA A 153 13.77 -13.15 -0.25
CA ALA A 153 15.14 -12.75 0.01
C ALA A 153 15.92 -13.80 0.81
N GLU A 154 15.27 -14.44 1.79
CA GLU A 154 15.87 -15.52 2.58
C GLU A 154 16.19 -16.74 1.69
N LYS A 155 15.33 -17.05 0.72
CA LYS A 155 15.57 -18.13 -0.25
C LYS A 155 16.77 -17.83 -1.16
N THR A 156 17.02 -16.58 -1.52
CA THR A 156 18.16 -16.23 -2.39
C THR A 156 19.50 -16.22 -1.64
N GLY A 157 19.48 -16.13 -0.30
CA GLY A 157 20.69 -15.97 0.51
C GLY A 157 21.34 -14.59 0.39
N ASP A 158 20.68 -13.63 -0.28
CA ASP A 158 21.18 -12.27 -0.44
C ASP A 158 20.99 -11.47 0.84
N VAL A 159 22.07 -11.34 1.62
CA VAL A 159 22.08 -10.67 2.94
C VAL A 159 21.61 -9.22 2.85
N GLU A 160 21.96 -8.52 1.77
CA GLU A 160 21.57 -7.12 1.56
C GLU A 160 20.08 -7.00 1.28
N LEU A 161 19.55 -7.86 0.40
CA LEU A 161 18.12 -7.91 0.12
C LEU A 161 17.31 -8.34 1.35
N ILE A 162 17.78 -9.32 2.13
CA ILE A 162 17.13 -9.74 3.38
C ILE A 162 17.03 -8.56 4.34
N ARG A 163 18.13 -7.83 4.53
CA ARG A 163 18.18 -6.64 5.38
C ARG A 163 17.22 -5.57 4.88
N GLU A 164 17.17 -5.33 3.58
CA GLU A 164 16.27 -4.37 2.95
C GLU A 164 14.79 -4.73 3.18
N CYS A 165 14.39 -5.97 2.88
CA CYS A 165 13.02 -6.45 3.07
C CYS A 165 12.58 -6.38 4.53
N ARG A 166 13.45 -6.80 5.47
CA ARG A 166 13.16 -6.72 6.91
C ARG A 166 13.06 -5.27 7.39
N ASN A 167 13.86 -4.35 6.86
CA ASN A 167 13.74 -2.94 7.15
C ASN A 167 12.40 -2.39 6.66
N GLN A 168 12.01 -2.67 5.42
CA GLN A 168 10.72 -2.23 4.87
C GLN A 168 9.53 -2.76 5.67
N ALA A 169 9.55 -4.03 6.09
CA ALA A 169 8.49 -4.60 6.94
C ALA A 169 8.38 -3.86 8.29
N ARG A 170 9.51 -3.60 8.97
CA ARG A 170 9.55 -2.88 10.25
C ARG A 170 9.12 -1.42 10.13
N ASP A 171 9.58 -0.75 9.09
CA ASP A 171 9.27 0.66 8.85
C ASP A 171 7.80 0.85 8.49
N TRP A 172 7.24 -0.07 7.71
CA TRP A 172 5.81 -0.07 7.44
C TRP A 172 4.98 -0.27 8.72
N GLU A 173 5.38 -1.15 9.63
CA GLU A 173 4.65 -1.33 10.90
C GLU A 173 4.62 -0.04 11.72
N ARG A 174 5.73 0.72 11.74
CA ARG A 174 5.79 2.04 12.39
C ARG A 174 4.89 3.05 11.68
N PHE A 175 4.95 3.09 10.35
CA PHE A 175 4.12 3.96 9.52
C PHE A 175 2.63 3.66 9.70
N ALA A 176 2.22 2.40 9.71
CA ALA A 176 0.84 1.98 9.92
C ALA A 176 0.30 2.43 11.27
N ARG A 177 1.10 2.30 12.34
CA ARG A 177 0.73 2.83 13.66
C ARG A 177 0.55 4.35 13.65
N PHE A 178 1.43 5.07 12.97
CA PHE A 178 1.34 6.53 12.83
C PHE A 178 0.04 6.93 12.11
N ILE A 179 -0.25 6.32 10.96
CA ILE A 179 -1.47 6.59 10.20
C ILE A 179 -2.73 6.25 11.00
N ASN A 180 -2.81 5.08 11.61
CA ASN A 180 -3.99 4.66 12.39
C ASN A 180 -4.27 5.59 13.57
N ARG A 181 -3.21 5.98 14.32
CA ARG A 181 -3.37 6.97 15.41
C ARG A 181 -3.85 8.30 14.88
N GLY A 182 -3.27 8.77 13.78
CA GLY A 182 -3.63 10.03 13.16
C GLY A 182 -5.07 10.06 12.65
N ALA A 183 -5.50 9.01 11.95
CA ALA A 183 -6.86 8.88 11.46
C ALA A 183 -7.88 8.90 12.61
N LYS A 184 -7.64 8.10 13.66
CA LYS A 184 -8.51 8.07 14.86
C LYS A 184 -8.55 9.42 15.59
N ALA A 185 -7.43 10.14 15.64
CA ALA A 185 -7.39 11.47 16.23
C ALA A 185 -8.20 12.47 15.41
N LEU A 186 -8.06 12.45 14.08
CA LEU A 186 -8.82 13.30 13.18
C LEU A 186 -10.33 13.05 13.27
N ASP A 187 -10.79 11.79 13.31
CA ASP A 187 -12.21 11.47 13.47
C ASP A 187 -12.79 12.08 14.77
N LYS A 188 -12.03 12.01 15.88
CA LYS A 188 -12.41 12.63 17.15
C LYS A 188 -12.45 14.16 17.07
N ILE A 189 -11.47 14.76 16.41
CA ILE A 189 -11.39 16.22 16.24
C ILE A 189 -12.60 16.71 15.43
N TYR A 190 -12.92 16.05 14.31
CA TYR A 190 -14.04 16.44 13.45
C TYR A 190 -15.42 16.20 14.09
N GLY A 191 -15.51 15.28 15.06
CA GLY A 191 -16.72 15.09 15.87
C GLY A 191 -17.03 16.24 16.85
N LYS A 192 -16.11 17.21 17.04
CA LYS A 192 -16.29 18.36 17.93
C LYS A 192 -16.34 19.66 17.14
N LYS A 193 -17.21 20.59 17.51
CA LYS A 193 -17.24 21.94 16.91
C LYS A 193 -17.02 23.00 18.00
N PRO A 194 -16.18 24.03 17.74
CA PRO A 194 -15.33 24.24 16.56
C PRO A 194 -14.03 23.40 16.57
N PHE A 195 -13.65 22.79 15.45
CA PHE A 195 -12.45 21.92 15.36
C PHE A 195 -11.19 22.57 14.75
N ALA A 196 -11.33 23.73 14.08
CA ALA A 196 -10.27 24.25 13.21
C ALA A 196 -8.92 24.45 13.92
N LYS A 197 -8.93 24.99 15.16
CA LYS A 197 -7.74 25.19 15.98
C LYS A 197 -7.09 23.85 16.36
N GLU A 198 -7.87 22.89 16.83
CA GLU A 198 -7.39 21.57 17.25
C GLU A 198 -6.81 20.78 16.06
N ARG A 199 -7.48 20.82 14.90
CA ARG A 199 -7.01 20.23 13.63
C ARG A 199 -5.65 20.81 13.21
N ASN A 200 -5.48 22.12 13.24
CA ASN A 200 -4.23 22.76 12.85
C ASN A 200 -3.08 22.39 13.81
N VAL A 201 -3.36 22.32 15.12
CA VAL A 201 -2.40 21.82 16.11
C VAL A 201 -2.05 20.35 15.86
N PHE A 202 -3.04 19.51 15.52
CA PHE A 202 -2.81 18.12 15.17
C PHE A 202 -1.86 17.98 13.98
N PHE A 203 -2.10 18.68 12.86
CA PHE A 203 -1.23 18.55 11.68
C PHE A 203 0.20 19.03 11.93
N ARG A 204 0.39 20.07 12.75
CA ARG A 204 1.73 20.49 13.18
C ARG A 204 2.44 19.39 13.95
N LYS A 205 1.78 18.79 14.97
CA LYS A 205 2.34 17.68 15.74
C LYS A 205 2.59 16.44 14.89
N ALA A 206 1.67 16.12 13.97
CA ALA A 206 1.82 15.01 13.04
C ALA A 206 3.03 15.20 12.12
N ARG A 207 3.31 16.45 11.71
CA ARG A 207 4.52 16.77 10.94
C ARG A 207 5.79 16.53 11.75
N GLU A 208 5.85 17.02 12.98
CA GLU A 208 6.99 16.78 13.88
C GLU A 208 7.23 15.29 14.12
N GLU A 209 6.16 14.51 14.33
CA GLU A 209 6.26 13.06 14.49
C GLU A 209 6.72 12.37 13.19
N ALA A 210 6.20 12.79 12.04
CA ALA A 210 6.61 12.27 10.73
C ALA A 210 8.10 12.52 10.47
N ASP A 211 8.63 13.69 10.83
CA ASP A 211 10.06 14.00 10.74
C ASP A 211 10.90 13.06 11.62
N ARG A 212 10.50 12.85 12.88
CA ARG A 212 11.19 11.91 13.78
C ARG A 212 11.13 10.47 13.30
N LEU A 213 10.01 10.05 12.71
CA LEU A 213 9.86 8.71 12.12
C LEU A 213 10.72 8.57 10.87
N ARG A 214 10.80 9.59 10.03
CA ARG A 214 11.61 9.59 8.80
C ARG A 214 13.08 9.34 9.12
N ASP A 215 13.60 9.98 10.16
CA ASP A 215 15.00 9.86 10.55
C ASP A 215 15.35 8.44 11.03
N LYS A 216 14.37 7.70 11.58
CA LYS A 216 14.51 6.31 12.03
C LYS A 216 14.16 5.27 10.95
N THR A 217 13.49 5.70 9.90
CA THR A 217 13.10 4.85 8.77
C THR A 217 14.34 4.51 7.97
N LYS A 218 14.42 3.32 7.40
CA LYS A 218 15.50 2.87 6.53
C LYS A 218 15.01 2.66 5.09
N SER A 219 13.76 2.23 4.92
CA SER A 219 13.15 2.09 3.60
C SER A 219 13.00 3.44 2.88
N PRO A 220 13.56 3.61 1.67
CA PRO A 220 13.44 4.85 0.91
C PRO A 220 11.99 5.24 0.60
N TRP A 221 11.12 4.25 0.37
CA TRP A 221 9.72 4.48 0.04
C TRP A 221 8.97 5.13 1.22
N GLU A 222 8.99 4.48 2.38
CA GLU A 222 8.34 5.01 3.59
C GLU A 222 8.97 6.35 4.03
N LYS A 223 10.28 6.59 3.79
CA LYS A 223 10.89 7.91 3.99
C LYS A 223 10.27 8.98 3.12
N GLU A 224 10.14 8.73 1.81
CA GLU A 224 9.54 9.69 0.87
C GLU A 224 8.13 10.05 1.34
N GLU A 225 7.34 9.08 1.78
CA GLU A 225 5.98 9.31 2.24
C GLU A 225 5.91 10.18 3.49
N LEU A 226 6.86 10.05 4.41
CA LEU A 226 6.94 10.89 5.59
C LEU A 226 7.37 12.34 5.28
N THR A 227 7.92 12.61 4.08
CA THR A 227 8.21 14.00 3.66
C THR A 227 7.01 14.74 3.13
N ARG A 228 5.91 14.03 2.81
CA ARG A 228 4.71 14.61 2.22
C ARG A 228 4.04 15.61 3.16
N GLU A 229 3.15 16.40 2.59
CA GLU A 229 2.29 17.32 3.33
C GLU A 229 1.37 16.52 4.27
N MET A 230 1.37 16.88 5.55
CA MET A 230 0.47 16.27 6.54
C MET A 230 -0.90 16.92 6.42
N ASN A 231 -1.82 16.25 5.74
CA ASN A 231 -3.20 16.68 5.54
C ASN A 231 -4.15 15.47 5.51
N ASN A 232 -5.46 15.71 5.43
CA ASN A 232 -6.46 14.63 5.42
C ASN A 232 -6.25 13.61 4.30
N ALA A 233 -5.78 14.04 3.12
CA ALA A 233 -5.63 13.15 1.98
C ALA A 233 -4.52 12.11 2.18
N LEU A 234 -3.45 12.44 2.92
CA LEU A 234 -2.42 11.48 3.31
C LEU A 234 -2.99 10.41 4.27
N PHE A 235 -3.70 10.84 5.33
CA PHE A 235 -4.29 9.90 6.28
C PHE A 235 -5.37 9.02 5.63
N PHE A 236 -6.21 9.62 4.80
CA PHE A 236 -7.25 8.91 4.05
C PHE A 236 -6.66 7.86 3.11
N ARG A 237 -5.63 8.21 2.32
CA ARG A 237 -4.93 7.29 1.40
C ARG A 237 -4.50 6.01 2.11
N TYR A 238 -3.86 6.17 3.26
CA TYR A 238 -3.22 5.07 3.95
C TYR A 238 -4.12 4.36 4.95
N ARG A 239 -5.27 4.94 5.34
CA ARG A 239 -6.22 4.33 6.27
C ARG A 239 -6.57 2.90 5.85
N ASP A 240 -6.96 2.69 4.59
CA ASP A 240 -7.39 1.37 4.12
C ASP A 240 -6.25 0.33 4.15
N TYR A 241 -4.99 0.77 4.01
CA TYR A 241 -3.83 -0.12 4.01
C TYR A 241 -3.34 -0.45 5.42
N THR A 242 -3.76 0.35 6.41
CA THR A 242 -3.17 0.35 7.75
C THR A 242 -4.18 -0.06 8.82
N LEU A 243 -5.48 0.20 8.62
CA LEU A 243 -6.54 -0.06 9.59
C LEU A 243 -6.47 -1.49 10.13
N HIS A 244 -6.52 -2.47 9.24
CA HIS A 244 -6.48 -3.90 9.60
C HIS A 244 -5.09 -4.53 9.56
N TYR A 245 -4.03 -3.71 9.39
CA TYR A 245 -2.67 -4.24 9.33
C TYR A 245 -2.23 -4.96 10.63
N PRO A 246 -2.55 -4.46 11.85
CA PRO A 246 -2.22 -5.17 13.09
C PRO A 246 -2.86 -6.56 13.18
N LEU A 247 -4.14 -6.69 12.80
CA LEU A 247 -4.81 -7.99 12.69
C LEU A 247 -4.13 -8.87 11.65
N ALA A 248 -3.86 -8.30 10.48
CA ALA A 248 -3.24 -9.03 9.38
C ALA A 248 -1.91 -9.67 9.79
N LEU A 249 -1.09 -8.88 10.48
CA LEU A 249 0.20 -9.30 10.99
C LEU A 249 0.07 -10.34 12.13
N ARG A 250 -0.93 -10.20 13.01
CA ARG A 250 -1.19 -11.16 14.10
C ARG A 250 -1.62 -12.52 13.55
N ILE A 251 -2.51 -12.53 12.56
CA ILE A 251 -2.93 -13.76 11.88
C ILE A 251 -1.73 -14.41 11.19
N TYR A 252 -0.88 -13.64 10.51
CA TYR A 252 0.36 -14.19 9.94
C TYR A 252 1.25 -14.85 11.00
N LYS A 253 1.59 -14.13 12.08
CA LYS A 253 2.44 -14.64 13.17
C LYS A 253 1.87 -15.93 13.80
N SER A 254 0.56 -15.98 14.04
CA SER A 254 -0.10 -17.16 14.62
C SER A 254 -0.24 -18.35 13.65
N SER A 255 -0.13 -18.13 12.34
CA SER A 255 -0.33 -19.16 11.32
C SER A 255 0.93 -19.93 10.95
N ARG A 256 2.09 -19.53 11.51
CA ARG A 256 3.44 -20.07 11.26
C ARG A 256 3.96 -19.89 9.83
N THR A 257 3.11 -19.96 8.81
CA THR A 257 3.47 -19.75 7.40
C THR A 257 2.56 -18.72 6.73
N LEU A 258 3.08 -18.05 5.69
CA LEU A 258 2.30 -17.08 4.92
C LEU A 258 1.14 -17.74 4.16
N VAL A 259 1.34 -18.95 3.64
CA VAL A 259 0.30 -19.75 2.96
C VAL A 259 -0.84 -20.08 3.92
N SER A 260 -0.53 -20.52 5.13
CA SER A 260 -1.53 -20.79 6.17
C SER A 260 -2.34 -19.54 6.53
N ALA A 261 -1.66 -18.39 6.67
CA ALA A 261 -2.31 -17.11 6.94
C ALA A 261 -3.27 -16.71 5.80
N MET A 262 -2.83 -16.79 4.55
CA MET A 262 -3.68 -16.53 3.38
C MET A 262 -4.89 -17.46 3.35
N ASN A 263 -4.71 -18.76 3.62
CA ASN A 263 -5.80 -19.72 3.62
C ASN A 263 -6.85 -19.44 4.70
N LYS A 264 -6.46 -18.90 5.86
CA LYS A 264 -7.43 -18.44 6.87
C LYS A 264 -8.36 -17.35 6.33
N TYR A 265 -7.82 -16.35 5.62
CA TYR A 265 -8.66 -15.31 4.99
C TYR A 265 -9.57 -15.88 3.91
N LYS A 266 -9.03 -16.73 3.01
CA LYS A 266 -9.82 -17.37 1.96
C LYS A 266 -10.97 -18.19 2.55
N HIS A 267 -10.70 -18.94 3.61
CA HIS A 267 -11.71 -19.75 4.29
C HIS A 267 -12.77 -18.90 4.97
N ALA A 268 -12.37 -17.87 5.72
CA ALA A 268 -13.30 -16.98 6.40
C ALA A 268 -14.18 -16.18 5.42
N ALA A 269 -13.61 -15.73 4.30
CA ALA A 269 -14.36 -15.09 3.22
C ALA A 269 -15.44 -16.01 2.63
N ARG A 270 -15.08 -17.26 2.33
CA ARG A 270 -16.02 -18.26 1.77
C ARG A 270 -17.12 -18.66 2.74
N LYS A 271 -16.83 -18.68 4.05
CA LYS A 271 -17.82 -18.98 5.09
C LYS A 271 -18.63 -17.78 5.57
N GLY A 272 -18.35 -16.57 5.07
CA GLY A 272 -18.99 -15.34 5.57
C GLY A 272 -18.60 -14.98 7.01
N THR A 273 -17.47 -15.50 7.52
CA THR A 273 -17.02 -15.30 8.91
C THR A 273 -15.91 -14.24 9.06
N LEU A 274 -15.67 -13.41 8.03
CA LEU A 274 -14.68 -12.32 8.10
C LEU A 274 -14.95 -11.35 9.26
N ASN A 275 -16.23 -11.07 9.54
CA ASN A 275 -16.60 -10.21 10.67
C ASN A 275 -16.14 -10.79 12.02
N MET A 276 -16.12 -12.11 12.17
CA MET A 276 -15.60 -12.75 13.39
C MET A 276 -14.09 -12.55 13.53
N LEU A 277 -13.34 -12.66 12.41
CA LEU A 277 -11.91 -12.37 12.41
C LEU A 277 -11.62 -10.91 12.76
N MET A 278 -12.40 -9.96 12.24
CA MET A 278 -12.21 -8.53 12.49
C MET A 278 -12.53 -8.14 13.93
N ARG A 279 -13.44 -8.86 14.62
CA ARG A 279 -13.73 -8.65 16.05
C ARG A 279 -12.58 -9.05 16.98
N MET A 280 -11.54 -9.71 16.48
CA MET A 280 -10.35 -10.04 17.26
C MET A 280 -9.36 -8.87 17.38
N GLU A 281 -9.61 -7.72 16.71
CA GLU A 281 -8.76 -6.52 16.79
C GLU A 281 -8.71 -5.87 18.16
#